data_AF-A0A4Y2QN20-F1
#
_entry.id   AF-A0A4Y2QN20-F1
#
_cell.length_a   1.000
_cell.length_b   1.000
_cell.length_c   1.000
_cell.angle_alpha   90.00
_cell.angle_beta   90.00
_cell.angle_gamma   90.00
#
_symmetry.space_group_name_H-M   'P 1'
#
loop_
_entity.id
_entity.type
_entity.pdbx_description
1 polymer ?
#
loop_
_entity_poly.entity_id
_entity_poly.type
_entity_poly.pdbx_seq_one_letter_code
_entity_poly.pdbx_strand_id
1 'polypeptide(L)'
;MDSSSDYSDCEDLISASEDDYSSSESESDDDTLNSDRNWCPIDIHASTPAPPNFQFTSTPGINPSTKILLGNTDDPMMFFSIFFDEKIMSFIVEETNRYAEDFFNKSDLTPSSRALNWKNTDIKELNLFLALLLLQEMVSKSVEAWYSSKRPILSTPFFGQIMSEKR
;
A
#
# COMPACT_ATOMS: atom_id res chain seq x y z
N MET A 1 -11.29 -52.22 23.07
CA MET A 1 -11.99 -50.92 23.21
C MET A 1 -11.38 -50.01 22.17
N ASP A 2 -11.91 -50.12 20.95
CA ASP A 2 -11.67 -49.16 19.88
C ASP A 2 -12.60 -47.98 20.13
N SER A 3 -12.05 -46.78 20.20
CA SER A 3 -12.82 -45.54 20.11
C SER A 3 -12.28 -44.77 18.91
N SER A 4 -13.06 -44.87 17.83
CA SER A 4 -13.01 -44.00 16.66
C SER A 4 -13.19 -42.55 17.12
N SER A 5 -12.27 -41.66 16.74
CA SER A 5 -12.52 -40.23 16.75
C SER A 5 -12.42 -39.72 15.33
N ASP A 6 -13.58 -39.43 14.76
CA ASP A 6 -13.76 -38.81 13.46
C ASP A 6 -13.01 -37.47 13.41
N TYR A 7 -11.95 -37.41 12.61
CA TYR A 7 -11.38 -36.15 12.14
C TYR A 7 -12.30 -35.63 11.04
N SER A 8 -13.22 -34.75 11.42
CA SER A 8 -14.03 -33.97 10.48
C SER A 8 -13.10 -32.99 9.76
N ASP A 9 -12.84 -33.30 8.50
CA ASP A 9 -12.14 -32.48 7.53
C ASP A 9 -13.05 -31.33 7.10
N CYS A 10 -12.78 -30.12 7.61
CA CYS A 10 -13.48 -28.91 7.21
C CYS A 10 -12.61 -28.19 6.19
N GLU A 11 -12.70 -28.62 4.93
CA GLU A 11 -12.27 -27.86 3.76
C GLU A 11 -13.02 -26.52 3.74
N ASP A 12 -12.42 -25.50 4.35
CA ASP A 12 -12.90 -24.12 4.26
C ASP A 12 -12.70 -23.67 2.82
N LEU A 13 -13.78 -23.78 2.05
CA LEU A 13 -13.92 -23.27 0.70
C LEU A 13 -13.61 -21.78 0.72
N ILE A 14 -12.39 -21.42 0.32
CA ILE A 14 -12.00 -20.05 -0.01
C ILE A 14 -12.86 -19.65 -1.22
N SER A 15 -14.03 -19.09 -0.94
CA SER A 15 -14.80 -18.32 -1.91
C SER A 15 -14.03 -17.04 -2.16
N ALA A 16 -13.07 -17.09 -3.08
CA ALA A 16 -12.47 -15.90 -3.64
C ALA A 16 -13.59 -15.10 -4.31
N SER A 17 -14.05 -14.02 -3.68
CA SER A 17 -14.82 -13.00 -4.38
C SER A 17 -13.87 -12.35 -5.36
N GLU A 18 -14.06 -12.66 -6.64
CA GLU A 18 -13.49 -11.89 -7.74
C GLU A 18 -14.22 -10.55 -7.74
N ASP A 19 -13.75 -9.63 -6.90
CA ASP A 19 -14.20 -8.25 -6.93
C ASP A 19 -13.67 -7.63 -8.23
N ASP A 20 -14.57 -7.57 -9.22
CA ASP A 20 -14.38 -6.97 -10.53
C ASP A 20 -14.05 -5.48 -10.34
N TYR A 21 -12.74 -5.17 -10.39
CA TYR A 21 -12.23 -3.81 -10.29
C TYR A 21 -12.62 -3.05 -11.57
N SER A 22 -13.80 -2.44 -11.58
CA SER A 22 -14.13 -1.51 -12.65
C SER A 22 -13.42 -0.18 -12.36
N SER A 23 -12.16 -0.06 -12.83
CA SER A 23 -11.43 1.21 -12.85
C SER A 23 -12.12 2.11 -13.86
N SER A 24 -12.96 3.04 -13.41
CA SER A 24 -13.50 4.08 -14.25
C SER A 24 -12.43 5.16 -14.47
N GLU A 25 -11.41 4.82 -15.26
CA GLU A 25 -10.48 5.79 -15.81
C GLU A 25 -11.33 6.73 -16.69
N SER A 26 -11.59 7.94 -16.19
CA SER A 26 -12.16 8.99 -17.01
C SER A 26 -11.06 9.46 -17.94
N GLU A 27 -10.95 8.81 -19.10
CA GLU A 27 -10.05 9.22 -20.17
C GLU A 27 -10.43 10.66 -20.55
N SER A 28 -9.58 11.60 -20.16
CA SER A 28 -9.63 12.96 -20.68
C SER A 28 -9.36 12.86 -22.19
N ASP A 29 -10.39 13.11 -23.01
CA ASP A 29 -10.33 13.20 -24.47
C ASP A 29 -9.45 14.38 -24.95
N ASP A 30 -8.15 14.33 -24.64
CA ASP A 30 -7.14 15.11 -25.34
C ASP A 30 -6.66 14.28 -26.54
N ASP A 31 -7.38 14.42 -27.66
CA ASP A 31 -7.14 13.73 -28.94
C ASP A 31 -5.71 13.91 -29.48
N THR A 32 -4.91 14.81 -28.90
CA THR A 32 -3.55 15.13 -29.34
C THR A 32 -2.52 14.03 -29.03
N LEU A 33 -2.78 13.14 -28.06
CA LEU A 33 -1.80 12.13 -27.60
C LEU A 33 -2.15 10.67 -27.97
N ASN A 34 -3.29 10.45 -28.63
CA ASN A 34 -3.74 9.09 -28.99
C ASN A 34 -2.76 8.35 -29.92
N SER A 35 -1.97 9.08 -30.72
CA SER A 35 -0.99 8.44 -31.62
C SER A 35 0.24 7.86 -30.90
N ASP A 36 0.55 8.33 -29.68
CA ASP A 36 1.73 7.92 -28.91
C ASP A 36 1.49 6.65 -28.07
N ARG A 37 0.22 6.19 -27.95
CA ARG A 37 -0.18 5.02 -27.15
C ARG A 37 -0.30 3.72 -27.94
N ASN A 38 0.09 3.71 -29.20
CA ASN A 38 0.06 2.49 -30.02
C ASN A 38 1.24 1.56 -29.68
N TRP A 39 0.99 0.61 -28.78
CA TRP A 39 1.91 -0.49 -28.51
C TRP A 39 2.04 -1.38 -29.73
N CYS A 40 3.25 -1.48 -30.29
CA CYS A 40 3.57 -2.38 -31.38
C CYS A 40 4.54 -3.49 -30.91
N PRO A 41 4.34 -4.75 -31.36
CA PRO A 41 5.26 -5.84 -31.04
C PRO A 41 6.66 -5.52 -31.55
N ILE A 42 7.66 -5.65 -30.68
CA ILE A 42 9.07 -5.54 -31.07
C ILE A 42 9.43 -6.80 -31.86
N ASP A 43 9.60 -6.66 -33.17
CA ASP A 43 10.15 -7.73 -34.01
C ASP A 43 11.66 -7.83 -33.78
N ILE A 44 12.06 -8.82 -32.97
CA ILE A 44 13.45 -9.14 -32.63
C ILE A 44 14.29 -9.56 -33.85
N HIS A 45 13.66 -9.90 -34.97
CA HIS A 45 14.31 -10.25 -36.23
C HIS A 45 14.32 -9.09 -37.23
N ALA A 46 13.52 -8.04 -37.01
CA ALA A 46 13.61 -6.82 -37.77
C ALA A 46 14.87 -6.05 -37.35
N SER A 47 15.74 -5.70 -38.31
CA SER A 47 16.88 -4.80 -38.08
C SER A 47 16.43 -3.34 -37.95
N THR A 48 15.47 -3.07 -37.07
CA THR A 48 15.12 -1.69 -36.70
C THR A 48 16.27 -1.12 -35.85
N PRO A 49 16.82 0.05 -36.19
CA PRO A 49 17.84 0.69 -35.36
C PRO A 49 17.34 0.86 -33.92
N ALA A 50 18.22 0.60 -32.95
CA ALA A 50 17.90 0.89 -31.55
C ALA A 50 17.48 2.36 -31.42
N PRO A 51 16.49 2.68 -30.55
CA PRO A 51 16.11 4.05 -30.27
C PRO A 51 17.35 4.89 -29.93
N PRO A 52 17.41 6.15 -30.40
CA PRO A 52 18.55 7.02 -30.08
C PRO A 52 18.69 7.17 -28.56
N ASN A 53 19.91 7.05 -28.07
CA ASN A 53 20.21 7.31 -26.66
C ASN A 53 20.16 8.83 -26.42
N PHE A 54 19.16 9.29 -25.68
CA PHE A 54 19.06 10.68 -25.27
C PHE A 54 19.87 10.90 -24.00
N GLN A 55 20.88 11.77 -24.06
CA GLN A 55 21.62 12.19 -22.87
C GLN A 55 20.71 13.01 -21.95
N PHE A 56 20.78 12.74 -20.65
CA PHE A 56 20.12 13.55 -19.64
C PHE A 56 20.74 14.95 -19.62
N THR A 57 19.95 15.96 -19.99
CA THR A 57 20.40 17.37 -20.11
C THR A 57 20.09 18.21 -18.87
N SER A 58 19.30 17.69 -17.93
CA SER A 58 18.97 18.42 -16.71
C SER A 58 20.11 18.32 -15.69
N THR A 59 20.06 19.20 -14.68
CA THR A 59 21.03 19.18 -13.59
C THR A 59 20.63 18.10 -12.58
N PRO A 60 21.48 17.09 -12.31
CA PRO A 60 21.18 16.07 -11.31
C PRO A 60 21.08 16.68 -9.91
N GLY A 61 20.20 16.13 -9.07
CA GLY A 61 20.06 16.51 -7.66
C GLY A 61 18.67 17.01 -7.29
N ILE A 62 18.57 17.61 -6.10
CA ILE A 62 17.31 18.13 -5.56
C ILE A 62 16.92 19.39 -6.33
N ASN A 63 15.64 19.48 -6.74
CA ASN A 63 15.09 20.67 -7.39
C ASN A 63 15.36 21.94 -6.54
N PRO A 64 15.74 23.08 -7.15
CA PRO A 64 16.00 24.32 -6.44
C PRO A 64 14.89 24.76 -5.46
N SER A 65 13.62 24.61 -5.84
CA SER A 65 12.47 24.95 -4.99
C SER A 65 12.42 24.08 -3.73
N THR A 66 12.62 22.76 -3.89
CA THR A 66 12.69 21.81 -2.79
C THR A 66 13.92 22.07 -1.92
N LYS A 67 15.05 22.45 -2.52
CA LYS A 67 16.27 22.82 -1.80
C LYS A 67 16.08 24.08 -0.95
N ILE A 68 15.33 25.07 -1.43
CA ILE A 68 14.97 26.26 -0.64
C ILE A 68 14.10 25.88 0.55
N LEU A 69 13.11 24.98 0.35
CA LEU A 69 12.25 24.50 1.42
C LEU A 69 13.03 23.74 2.52
N LEU A 70 13.95 22.87 2.12
CA LEU A 70 14.80 22.10 3.05
C LEU A 70 15.89 22.96 3.70
N GLY A 71 16.35 24.01 3.03
CA GLY A 71 17.52 24.75 3.44
C GLY A 71 18.75 23.84 3.52
N ASN A 72 19.45 23.87 4.66
CA ASN A 72 20.62 23.03 4.93
C ASN A 72 20.31 21.86 5.88
N THR A 73 19.05 21.44 5.98
CA THR A 73 18.67 20.32 6.87
C THR A 73 19.14 18.97 6.34
N ASP A 74 19.52 18.10 7.25
CA ASP A 74 19.80 16.68 7.04
C ASP A 74 18.75 15.78 7.73
N ASP A 75 17.67 16.36 8.25
CA ASP A 75 16.60 15.64 8.94
C ASP A 75 15.79 14.76 7.97
N PRO A 76 15.83 13.41 8.09
CA PRO A 76 15.08 12.50 7.23
C PRO A 76 13.57 12.74 7.25
N MET A 77 13.01 13.25 8.36
CA MET A 77 11.58 13.52 8.46
C MET A 77 11.14 14.63 7.49
N MET A 78 11.98 15.66 7.32
CA MET A 78 11.69 16.74 6.36
C MET A 78 11.67 16.21 4.92
N PHE A 79 12.53 15.24 4.60
CA PHE A 79 12.50 14.59 3.29
C PHE A 79 11.24 13.75 3.10
N PHE A 80 10.80 13.02 4.12
CA PHE A 80 9.55 12.26 4.08
C PHE A 80 8.34 13.17 3.83
N SER A 81 8.26 14.29 4.53
CA SER A 81 7.15 15.26 4.40
C SER A 81 7.09 15.98 3.04
N ILE A 82 8.13 15.91 2.20
CA ILE A 82 8.04 16.39 0.80
C ILE A 82 7.08 15.51 -0.01
N PHE A 83 7.06 14.21 0.27
CA PHE A 83 6.23 13.24 -0.46
C PHE A 83 4.88 13.02 0.24
N PHE A 84 4.89 12.99 1.56
CA PHE A 84 3.70 12.80 2.40
C PHE A 84 3.39 14.09 3.14
N ASP A 85 2.93 15.09 2.40
CA ASP A 85 2.55 16.38 2.97
C ASP A 85 1.24 16.28 3.77
N GLU A 86 0.92 17.33 4.54
CA GLU A 86 -0.29 17.36 5.36
C GLU A 86 -1.57 17.18 4.53
N LYS A 87 -1.59 17.64 3.28
CA LYS A 87 -2.75 17.57 2.40
C LYS A 87 -3.01 16.13 1.95
N ILE A 88 -1.98 15.43 1.48
CA ILE A 88 -2.05 14.02 1.09
C ILE A 88 -2.42 13.17 2.31
N MET A 89 -1.78 13.41 3.46
CA MET A 89 -2.07 12.68 4.69
C MET A 89 -3.51 12.87 5.15
N SER A 90 -4.01 14.11 5.11
CA SER A 90 -5.40 14.41 5.45
C SER A 90 -6.38 13.74 4.48
N PHE A 91 -6.07 13.78 3.19
CA PHE A 91 -6.88 13.15 2.15
C PHE A 91 -6.99 11.63 2.34
N ILE A 92 -5.87 10.95 2.60
CA ILE A 92 -5.87 9.50 2.87
C ILE A 92 -6.70 9.17 4.11
N VAL A 93 -6.57 9.97 5.17
CA VAL A 93 -7.36 9.80 6.41
C VAL A 93 -8.86 9.95 6.14
N GLU A 94 -9.24 11.01 5.43
CA GLU A 94 -10.64 11.27 5.07
C GLU A 94 -11.23 10.11 4.24
N GLU A 95 -10.50 9.69 3.20
CA GLU A 95 -10.94 8.63 2.31
C GLU A 95 -11.05 7.27 3.01
N THR A 96 -10.07 6.94 3.87
CA THR A 96 -10.07 5.69 4.64
C THR A 96 -11.26 5.62 5.59
N ASN A 97 -11.56 6.74 6.26
CA ASN A 97 -12.71 6.82 7.17
C ASN A 97 -14.03 6.76 6.42
N ARG A 98 -14.14 7.44 5.27
CA ARG A 98 -15.33 7.39 4.40
C ARG A 98 -15.59 5.97 3.89
N TYR A 99 -14.56 5.28 3.43
CA TYR A 99 -14.67 3.90 2.98
C TYR A 99 -15.19 2.97 4.10
N ALA A 100 -14.68 3.14 5.32
CA ALA A 100 -15.16 2.36 6.46
C ALA A 100 -16.65 2.63 6.75
N GLU A 101 -17.08 3.89 6.72
CA GLU A 101 -18.49 4.26 6.88
C GLU A 101 -19.38 3.62 5.81
N ASP A 102 -18.96 3.70 4.54
CA ASP A 102 -19.65 3.06 3.42
C ASP A 102 -19.74 1.54 3.58
N PHE A 103 -18.68 0.91 4.08
CA PHE A 103 -18.64 -0.52 4.37
C PHE A 103 -19.68 -0.92 5.42
N PHE A 104 -19.80 -0.16 6.52
CA PHE A 104 -20.81 -0.43 7.56
C PHE A 104 -22.24 -0.18 7.08
N ASN A 105 -22.45 0.82 6.22
CA ASN A 105 -23.78 1.12 5.70
C ASN A 105 -24.30 0.05 4.72
N LYS A 106 -23.41 -0.69 4.06
CA LYS A 106 -23.75 -1.68 3.03
C LYS A 106 -23.73 -3.13 3.53
N SER A 107 -23.14 -3.40 4.71
CA SER A 107 -22.83 -4.76 5.15
C SER A 107 -23.60 -5.15 6.42
N ASP A 108 -24.22 -6.33 6.40
CA ASP A 108 -24.76 -6.96 7.61
C ASP A 108 -23.67 -7.79 8.31
N LEU A 109 -23.16 -7.27 9.43
CA LEU A 109 -22.04 -7.89 10.14
C LEU A 109 -22.52 -8.84 11.27
N THR A 110 -21.90 -10.01 11.35
CA THR A 110 -22.07 -10.89 12.52
C THR A 110 -21.49 -10.26 13.78
N PRO A 111 -22.02 -10.53 14.98
CA PRO A 111 -21.51 -9.97 16.24
C PRO A 111 -20.03 -10.27 16.54
N SER A 112 -19.45 -11.30 15.94
CA SER A 112 -18.03 -11.67 16.08
C SER A 112 -17.11 -10.99 15.05
N SER A 113 -17.66 -10.18 14.14
CA SER A 113 -16.88 -9.56 13.08
C SER A 113 -15.83 -8.62 13.65
N ARG A 114 -14.60 -8.74 13.15
CA ARG A 114 -13.50 -7.84 13.52
C ARG A 114 -13.79 -6.40 13.15
N ALA A 115 -14.52 -6.17 12.06
CA ALA A 115 -14.88 -4.84 11.57
C ALA A 115 -15.62 -4.03 12.63
N LEU A 116 -16.38 -4.66 13.53
CA LEU A 116 -17.07 -3.97 14.63
C LEU A 116 -16.12 -3.27 15.61
N ASN A 117 -14.81 -3.57 15.59
CA ASN A 117 -13.80 -2.88 16.40
C ASN A 117 -13.17 -1.68 15.68
N TRP A 118 -13.60 -1.38 14.45
CA TRP A 118 -13.09 -0.24 13.68
C TRP A 118 -13.29 1.07 14.44
N LYS A 119 -12.29 1.93 14.33
CA LYS A 119 -12.34 3.33 14.77
C LYS A 119 -11.76 4.17 13.65
N ASN A 120 -12.28 5.38 13.49
CA ASN A 120 -11.72 6.31 12.52
C ASN A 120 -10.23 6.53 12.79
N THR A 121 -9.44 6.50 11.73
CA THR A 121 -8.02 6.82 11.78
C THR A 121 -7.81 8.32 11.82
N ASP A 122 -6.66 8.76 12.32
CA ASP A 122 -6.17 10.12 12.21
C ASP A 122 -4.79 10.17 11.54
N ILE A 123 -4.25 11.37 11.34
CA ILE A 123 -2.93 11.57 10.72
C ILE A 123 -1.82 10.94 11.57
N LYS A 124 -1.96 10.90 12.91
CA LYS A 124 -0.92 10.34 13.79
C LYS A 124 -0.87 8.83 13.63
N GLU A 125 -2.02 8.18 13.64
CA GLU A 125 -2.17 6.76 13.42
C GLU A 125 -1.69 6.35 12.03
N LEU A 126 -2.04 7.12 10.99
CA LEU A 126 -1.55 6.88 9.64
C LEU A 126 -0.03 7.01 9.54
N ASN A 127 0.57 8.01 10.21
CA ASN A 127 2.02 8.15 10.28
C ASN A 127 2.69 6.94 10.98
N LEU A 128 2.11 6.45 12.08
CA LEU A 128 2.61 5.25 12.76
C LEU A 128 2.51 4.03 11.86
N PHE A 129 1.40 3.87 11.14
CA PHE A 129 1.21 2.79 10.18
C PHE A 129 2.26 2.82 9.07
N LEU A 130 2.49 3.97 8.43
CA LEU A 130 3.53 4.13 7.40
C LEU A 130 4.94 3.86 7.95
N ALA A 131 5.23 4.32 9.17
CA ALA A 131 6.50 4.04 9.83
C ALA A 131 6.72 2.53 10.07
N LEU A 132 5.65 1.78 10.40
CA LEU A 132 5.71 0.33 10.50
C LEU A 132 5.96 -0.33 9.14
N LEU A 133 5.31 0.12 8.06
CA LEU A 133 5.56 -0.42 6.71
C LEU A 133 7.02 -0.24 6.29
N LEU A 134 7.61 0.94 6.54
CA LEU A 134 9.04 1.18 6.28
C LEU A 134 9.92 0.26 7.14
N LEU A 135 9.56 0.04 8.41
CA LEU A 135 10.28 -0.88 9.28
C LEU A 135 10.17 -2.34 8.82
N GLN A 136 9.03 -2.75 8.25
CA GLN A 136 8.87 -4.10 7.68
C GLN A 136 9.85 -4.31 6.53
N GLU A 137 10.01 -3.32 5.64
CA GLU A 137 10.98 -3.39 4.55
C GLU A 137 12.40 -3.63 5.09
N MET A 138 12.78 -2.92 6.15
CA MET A 138 14.11 -3.05 6.76
C MET A 138 14.33 -4.38 7.49
N VAL A 139 13.32 -4.85 8.23
CA VAL A 139 13.42 -6.07 9.06
C VAL A 139 13.26 -7.33 8.23
N SER A 140 12.46 -7.28 7.16
CA SER A 140 12.17 -8.33 6.18
C SER A 140 11.95 -9.73 6.76
N LYS A 141 10.68 -10.11 6.94
CA LYS A 141 10.24 -11.47 7.28
C LYS A 141 9.61 -12.13 6.08
N SER A 142 9.79 -13.45 5.95
CA SER A 142 9.22 -14.21 4.84
C SER A 142 7.70 -14.39 4.90
N VAL A 143 7.08 -14.10 6.05
CA VAL A 143 5.63 -14.19 6.25
C VAL A 143 5.15 -12.97 7.02
N GLU A 144 4.13 -12.30 6.49
CA GLU A 144 3.58 -11.07 7.05
C GLU A 144 3.11 -11.23 8.50
N ALA A 145 2.38 -12.30 8.80
CA ALA A 145 1.91 -12.61 10.15
C ALA A 145 3.06 -12.78 11.17
N TRP A 146 4.31 -12.96 10.73
CA TRP A 146 5.44 -13.08 11.65
C TRP A 146 5.85 -11.74 12.27
N TYR A 147 5.50 -10.60 11.69
CA TYR A 147 5.76 -9.28 12.31
C TYR A 147 5.00 -9.12 13.63
N SER A 148 3.82 -9.74 13.71
CA SER A 148 2.94 -9.76 14.90
C SER A 148 3.12 -11.00 15.78
N SER A 149 4.11 -11.87 15.47
CA SER A 149 4.30 -13.13 16.19
C SER A 149 4.84 -12.95 17.61
N LYS A 150 4.25 -13.70 18.54
CA LYS A 150 4.70 -13.80 19.94
C LYS A 150 5.68 -14.94 20.19
N ARG A 151 5.97 -15.76 19.17
CA ARG A 151 6.93 -16.87 19.31
C ARG A 151 8.34 -16.30 19.49
N PRO A 152 9.11 -16.70 20.51
CA PRO A 152 10.41 -16.08 20.81
C PRO A 152 11.37 -16.01 19.61
N ILE A 153 11.40 -17.04 18.77
CA ILE A 153 12.28 -17.09 17.59
C ILE A 153 11.87 -16.15 16.45
N LEU A 154 10.60 -15.73 16.41
CA LEU A 154 10.05 -14.85 15.36
C LEU A 154 9.74 -13.45 15.87
N SER A 155 9.76 -13.23 17.18
CA SER A 155 9.18 -12.05 17.80
C SER A 155 9.92 -10.78 17.41
N THR A 156 9.17 -9.82 16.87
CA THR A 156 9.59 -8.43 16.66
C THR A 156 8.67 -7.53 17.46
N PRO A 157 8.95 -7.38 18.76
CA PRO A 157 7.97 -6.85 19.73
C PRO A 157 7.60 -5.39 19.46
N PHE A 158 8.41 -4.64 18.72
CA PHE A 158 8.15 -3.24 18.39
C PHE A 158 6.85 -3.04 17.59
N PHE A 159 6.56 -3.91 16.61
CA PHE A 159 5.33 -3.79 15.80
C PHE A 159 4.07 -3.78 16.66
N GLY A 160 3.90 -4.82 17.49
CA GLY A 160 2.75 -4.95 18.38
C GLY A 160 2.71 -3.93 19.54
N GLN A 161 3.81 -3.23 19.83
CA GLN A 161 3.84 -2.14 20.80
C GLN A 161 3.30 -0.83 20.20
N ILE A 162 3.54 -0.61 18.91
CA ILE A 162 3.09 0.61 18.20
C ILE A 162 1.65 0.46 17.75
N MET A 163 1.31 -0.65 17.09
CA MET A 163 -0.03 -0.92 16.57
C MET A 163 -0.35 -2.40 16.70
N SER A 164 -1.53 -2.74 17.21
CA SER A 164 -1.95 -4.14 17.29
C SER A 164 -2.28 -4.69 15.91
N GLU A 165 -1.97 -5.97 15.64
CA GLU A 165 -2.30 -6.67 14.38
C GLU A 165 -3.77 -6.56 13.96
N LYS A 166 -4.67 -6.38 14.94
CA LYS A 166 -6.12 -6.31 14.70
C LYS A 166 -6.63 -4.90 14.45
N ARG A 167 -5.78 -3.88 14.59
CA ARG A 167 -6.10 -2.50 14.26
C ARG A 167 -6.05 -2.32 12.76
#